data_AF-G9HRQ6-F1
#
_entry.id   AF-G9HRQ6-F1
#
_cell.length_a   1.000
_cell.length_b   1.000
_cell.length_c   1.000
_cell.angle_alpha   90.00
_cell.angle_beta   90.00
_cell.angle_gamma   90.00
#
_symmetry.space_group_name_H-M   'P 1'
#
loop_
_entity.id
_entity.type
_entity.pdbx_description
1 polymer ?
#
loop_
_entity_poly.entity_id
_entity_poly.type
_entity_poly.pdbx_seq_one_letter_code
_entity_poly.pdbx_strand_id
1 'polypeptide(L)'
;EASHPDALRAALAEFISMLIFVFAGSGSGMAFNKLTDNASTTPSGLVAAALAHAFALFVAVSVGANISGGHVNPAVTFGALIGGNITLLRSILYWIAQLLGSVVACLLLKFATGGLETPAFG
;
A
#
# COMPACT_ATOMS: atom_id res chain seq x y z
N GLU A 1 25.13 4.12 5.50
CA GLU A 1 23.82 3.44 5.46
C GLU A 1 22.85 4.06 4.45
N ALA A 2 22.42 5.33 4.58
CA ALA A 2 21.53 5.96 3.60
C ALA A 2 22.14 6.12 2.19
N SER A 3 23.47 6.21 2.08
CA SER A 3 24.20 6.29 0.82
C SER A 3 24.52 4.93 0.18
N HIS A 4 24.12 3.81 0.80
CA HIS A 4 24.31 2.50 0.18
C HIS A 4 23.24 2.27 -0.90
N PRO A 5 23.63 1.82 -2.11
CA PRO A 5 22.70 1.59 -3.21
C PRO A 5 21.59 0.60 -2.84
N ASP A 6 21.87 -0.37 -1.95
CA ASP A 6 20.87 -1.34 -1.49
C ASP A 6 19.78 -0.74 -0.59
N ALA A 7 20.11 0.30 0.19
CA ALA A 7 19.11 1.01 1.00
C ALA A 7 18.13 1.79 0.11
N LEU A 8 18.65 2.45 -0.93
CA LEU A 8 17.83 3.17 -1.90
C LEU A 8 16.97 2.22 -2.74
N ARG A 9 17.54 1.09 -3.20
CA ARG A 9 16.79 0.05 -3.92
C ARG A 9 15.66 -0.52 -3.08
N ALA A 10 15.93 -0.77 -1.80
CA ALA A 10 14.92 -1.25 -0.85
C ALA A 10 13.83 -0.21 -0.59
N ALA A 11 14.19 1.06 -0.42
CA ALA A 11 13.22 2.15 -0.28
C ALA A 11 12.35 2.31 -1.55
N LEU A 12 12.94 2.21 -2.74
CA LEU A 12 12.17 2.22 -3.99
C LEU A 12 11.23 1.01 -4.11
N ALA A 13 11.66 -0.18 -3.68
CA ALA A 13 10.79 -1.34 -3.63
C ALA A 13 9.60 -1.12 -2.68
N GLU A 14 9.83 -0.57 -1.48
CA GLU A 14 8.74 -0.20 -0.56
C GLU A 14 7.78 0.83 -1.16
N PHE A 15 8.30 1.83 -1.88
CA PHE A 15 7.49 2.83 -2.57
C PHE A 15 6.58 2.18 -3.62
N ILE A 16 7.15 1.35 -4.52
CA ILE A 16 6.41 0.68 -5.58
C ILE A 16 5.40 -0.33 -5.02
N SER A 17 5.80 -1.13 -4.03
CA SER A 17 4.91 -2.07 -3.36
C SER A 17 3.74 -1.34 -2.67
N MET A 18 4.01 -0.26 -1.96
CA MET A 18 2.96 0.52 -1.29
C MET A 18 2.02 1.20 -2.30
N LEU A 19 2.56 1.68 -3.42
CA LEU A 19 1.76 2.19 -4.53
C LEU A 19 0.80 1.13 -5.06
N ILE A 20 1.30 -0.08 -5.36
CA ILE A 20 0.48 -1.20 -5.84
C ILE A 20 -0.62 -1.54 -4.84
N PHE A 21 -0.25 -1.67 -3.56
CA PHE A 21 -1.19 -2.05 -2.51
C PHE A 21 -2.33 -1.04 -2.36
N VAL A 22 -2.01 0.25 -2.25
CA VAL A 22 -3.02 1.31 -2.07
C VAL A 22 -3.85 1.51 -3.34
N PHE A 23 -3.21 1.49 -4.50
CA PHE A 23 -3.90 1.67 -5.78
C PHE A 23 -4.95 0.56 -6.00
N ALA A 24 -4.56 -0.71 -5.81
CA ALA A 24 -5.47 -1.83 -5.99
C ALA A 24 -6.51 -1.93 -4.86
N GLY A 25 -6.08 -1.75 -3.61
CA GLY A 25 -6.96 -1.81 -2.44
C GLY A 25 -8.04 -0.73 -2.47
N SER A 26 -7.65 0.54 -2.46
CA SER A 26 -8.61 1.66 -2.52
C SER A 26 -9.34 1.74 -3.86
N GLY A 27 -8.68 1.40 -4.97
CA GLY A 27 -9.29 1.31 -6.29
C GLY A 27 -10.44 0.31 -6.35
N SER A 28 -10.32 -0.83 -5.68
CA SER A 28 -11.39 -1.82 -5.61
C SER A 28 -12.66 -1.27 -4.94
N GLY A 29 -12.51 -0.44 -3.89
CA GLY A 29 -13.64 0.21 -3.23
C GLY A 29 -14.33 1.24 -4.13
N MET A 30 -13.57 2.05 -4.88
CA MET A 30 -14.15 2.98 -5.87
C MET A 30 -14.89 2.24 -6.98
N ALA A 31 -14.32 1.15 -7.48
CA ALA A 31 -14.96 0.32 -8.49
C ALA A 31 -16.27 -0.29 -7.96
N PHE A 32 -16.26 -0.80 -6.72
CA PHE A 32 -17.47 -1.32 -6.07
C PHE A 32 -18.56 -0.23 -5.99
N ASN A 33 -18.26 0.93 -5.41
CA ASN A 33 -19.21 2.03 -5.28
C ASN A 33 -19.78 2.47 -6.65
N LYS A 34 -18.94 2.49 -7.69
CA LYS A 34 -19.39 2.85 -9.03
C LYS A 34 -20.30 1.80 -9.67
N LEU A 35 -20.01 0.52 -9.45
CA LEU A 35 -20.79 -0.61 -9.99
C LEU A 35 -22.13 -0.82 -9.26
N THR A 36 -22.19 -0.46 -7.98
CA THR A 36 -23.39 -0.62 -7.15
C THR A 36 -24.20 0.64 -6.97
N ASP A 37 -23.82 1.74 -7.64
CA ASP A 37 -24.43 3.07 -7.50
C ASP A 37 -24.49 3.55 -6.03
N ASN A 38 -23.38 3.38 -5.33
CA ASN A 38 -23.22 3.70 -3.90
C ASN A 38 -24.21 2.94 -2.97
N ALA A 39 -24.62 1.73 -3.35
CA ALA A 39 -25.41 0.89 -2.46
C ALA A 39 -24.66 0.57 -1.16
N SER A 40 -25.42 0.29 -0.10
CA SER A 40 -24.87 -0.06 1.20
C SER A 40 -24.03 -1.35 1.14
N THR A 41 -22.98 -1.38 1.95
CA THR A 41 -22.07 -2.52 2.00
C THR A 41 -22.78 -3.75 2.55
N THR A 42 -22.97 -4.77 1.70
CA THR A 42 -23.51 -6.07 2.09
C THR A 42 -22.42 -6.95 2.72
N PRO A 43 -22.77 -8.03 3.44
CA PRO A 43 -21.78 -9.01 3.91
C PRO A 43 -20.90 -9.57 2.78
N SER A 44 -21.46 -9.79 1.59
CA SER A 44 -20.69 -10.21 0.41
C SER A 44 -19.76 -9.10 -0.11
N GLY A 45 -20.17 -7.84 -0.05
CA GLY A 45 -19.33 -6.68 -0.35
C GLY A 45 -18.12 -6.57 0.58
N LEU A 46 -18.31 -6.80 1.89
CA LEU A 46 -17.21 -6.84 2.85
C LEU A 46 -16.20 -7.94 2.53
N VAL A 47 -16.67 -9.15 2.20
CA VAL A 47 -15.80 -10.27 1.80
C VAL A 47 -15.04 -9.93 0.52
N ALA A 48 -15.69 -9.34 -0.48
CA ALA A 48 -15.04 -8.91 -1.71
C ALA A 48 -13.96 -7.85 -1.46
N ALA A 49 -14.24 -6.85 -0.62
CA ALA A 49 -13.27 -5.82 -0.24
C ALA A 49 -12.06 -6.41 0.51
N ALA A 50 -12.30 -7.34 1.43
CA ALA A 50 -11.25 -8.04 2.17
C ALA A 50 -10.35 -8.87 1.23
N LEU A 51 -10.94 -9.60 0.28
CA LEU A 51 -10.19 -10.37 -0.72
C LEU A 51 -9.37 -9.45 -1.65
N ALA A 52 -9.94 -8.33 -2.09
CA ALA A 52 -9.23 -7.37 -2.92
C ALA A 52 -8.00 -6.80 -2.21
N HIS A 53 -8.13 -6.42 -0.93
CA HIS A 53 -7.00 -5.96 -0.12
C HIS A 53 -5.98 -7.06 0.14
N ALA A 54 -6.43 -8.29 0.40
CA ALA A 54 -5.53 -9.43 0.63
C ALA A 54 -4.70 -9.75 -0.62
N PHE A 55 -5.30 -9.78 -1.81
CA PHE A 55 -4.58 -10.01 -3.06
C PHE A 55 -3.68 -8.83 -3.43
N ALA A 56 -4.14 -7.58 -3.21
CA ALA A 56 -3.30 -6.41 -3.41
C ALA A 56 -2.04 -6.47 -2.54
N LEU A 57 -2.19 -6.80 -1.26
CA LEU A 57 -1.07 -6.96 -0.34
C LEU A 57 -0.18 -8.13 -0.73
N PHE A 58 -0.75 -9.27 -1.11
CA PHE A 58 -0.01 -10.45 -1.57
C PHE A 58 0.90 -10.10 -2.75
N VAL A 59 0.39 -9.40 -3.76
CA VAL A 59 1.19 -8.98 -4.92
C VAL A 59 2.25 -7.95 -4.50
N ALA A 60 1.86 -6.94 -3.73
CA ALA A 60 2.77 -5.88 -3.28
C ALA A 60 3.97 -6.44 -2.48
N VAL A 61 3.71 -7.36 -1.55
CA VAL A 61 4.75 -8.05 -0.78
C VAL A 61 5.58 -8.94 -1.69
N SER A 62 4.96 -9.72 -2.58
CA SER A 62 5.67 -10.63 -3.48
C SER A 62 6.70 -9.91 -4.37
N VAL A 63 6.37 -8.72 -4.86
CA VAL A 63 7.28 -7.90 -5.68
C VAL A 63 8.43 -7.30 -4.84
N GLY A 64 8.17 -6.95 -3.57
CA GLY A 64 9.16 -6.31 -2.68
C GLY A 64 9.99 -7.27 -1.82
N ALA A 65 9.54 -8.52 -1.65
CA ALA A 65 10.06 -9.45 -0.64
C ALA A 65 11.58 -9.66 -0.73
N ASN A 66 12.11 -9.92 -1.93
CA ASN A 66 13.52 -10.22 -2.12
C ASN A 66 14.41 -8.97 -2.22
N ILE A 67 13.85 -7.75 -2.09
CA ILE A 67 14.57 -6.48 -2.22
C ILE A 67 14.52 -5.71 -0.90
N SER A 68 13.32 -5.49 -0.35
CA SER A 68 13.10 -4.72 0.87
C SER A 68 12.69 -5.57 2.08
N GLY A 69 12.26 -6.82 1.86
CA GLY A 69 11.54 -7.61 2.87
C GLY A 69 10.02 -7.40 2.80
N GLY A 70 9.53 -6.53 1.91
CA GLY A 70 8.10 -6.33 1.63
C GLY A 70 7.30 -5.92 2.86
N HIS A 71 7.72 -4.85 3.56
CA HIS A 71 6.99 -4.39 4.75
C HIS A 71 5.64 -3.78 4.37
N VAL A 72 5.63 -2.91 3.34
CA VAL A 72 4.43 -2.30 2.73
C VAL A 72 3.48 -1.66 3.79
N ASN A 73 4.04 -1.25 4.93
CA ASN A 73 3.27 -0.77 6.07
C ASN A 73 4.21 -0.13 7.11
N PRO A 74 3.93 1.11 7.54
CA PRO A 74 4.68 1.75 8.61
C PRO A 74 4.66 1.01 9.95
N ALA A 75 3.54 0.38 10.31
CA ALA A 75 3.41 -0.39 11.54
C ALA A 75 4.22 -1.69 11.51
N VAL A 76 4.27 -2.37 10.35
CA VAL A 76 5.13 -3.56 10.16
C VAL A 76 6.60 -3.16 10.26
N THR A 77 6.97 -2.04 9.63
CA THR A 77 8.33 -1.49 9.70
C THR A 77 8.72 -1.12 11.12
N PHE A 78 7.80 -0.52 11.87
CA PHE A 78 7.99 -0.23 13.28
C PHE A 78 8.18 -1.50 14.12
N GLY A 79 7.34 -2.52 13.92
CA GLY A 79 7.48 -3.82 14.58
C GLY A 79 8.84 -4.47 14.29
N ALA A 80 9.29 -4.43 13.03
CA ALA A 80 10.60 -4.92 12.63
C ALA A 80 11.75 -4.15 13.30
N LEU A 81 11.62 -2.83 13.45
CA LEU A 81 12.61 -1.97 14.11
C LEU A 81 12.75 -2.33 15.58
N ILE A 82 11.64 -2.41 16.31
CA ILE A 82 11.64 -2.80 17.73
C ILE A 82 12.12 -4.24 17.91
N GLY A 83 11.82 -5.12 16.96
CA GLY A 83 12.31 -6.49 16.93
C GLY A 83 13.79 -6.63 16.51
N GLY A 84 14.50 -5.54 16.18
CA GLY A 84 15.90 -5.58 15.78
C GLY A 84 16.18 -6.15 14.38
N ASN A 85 15.15 -6.30 13.54
CA ASN A 85 15.26 -6.85 12.18
C ASN A 85 15.62 -5.80 11.12
N ILE A 86 15.55 -4.51 11.48
CA ILE A 86 15.88 -3.38 10.61
C ILE A 86 16.47 -2.25 11.45
N THR A 87 17.41 -1.51 10.87
CA THR A 87 18.03 -0.33 11.48
C THR A 87 17.07 0.86 11.51
N LEU A 88 17.31 1.81 12.43
CA LEU A 88 16.49 3.02 12.53
C LEU A 88 16.51 3.85 11.24
N LEU A 89 17.68 4.04 10.63
CA LEU A 89 17.80 4.85 9.42
C LEU A 89 17.05 4.22 8.24
N ARG A 90 17.19 2.90 8.03
CA ARG A 90 16.44 2.18 7.00
C ARG A 90 14.93 2.19 7.26
N SER A 91 14.50 2.16 8.52
CA SER A 91 13.10 2.31 8.90
C SER A 91 12.53 3.67 8.53
N ILE A 92 13.28 4.74 8.76
CA ILE A 92 12.88 6.11 8.34
C ILE A 92 12.74 6.19 6.82
N LEU A 93 13.68 5.62 6.06
CA LEU A 93 13.58 5.58 4.59
C LEU A 93 12.35 4.80 4.13
N TYR A 94 12.02 3.68 4.79
CA TYR A 94 10.84 2.88 4.48
C TYR A 94 9.56 3.65 4.76
N TRP A 95 9.45 4.33 5.90
CA TRP A 95 8.28 5.15 6.21
C TRP A 95 8.07 6.26 5.19
N ILE A 96 9.13 6.97 4.80
CA ILE A 96 9.03 8.00 3.76
C ILE A 96 8.56 7.38 2.44
N ALA A 97 9.17 6.27 2.02
CA ALA A 97 8.81 5.57 0.80
C ALA A 97 7.35 5.07 0.81
N GLN A 98 6.90 4.47 1.90
CA GLN A 98 5.54 3.96 2.06
C GLN A 98 4.52 5.11 2.04
N LEU A 99 4.77 6.20 2.78
CA LEU A 99 3.86 7.35 2.80
C LEU A 99 3.78 8.01 1.42
N LEU A 100 4.91 8.21 0.75
CA LEU A 100 4.93 8.75 -0.61
C LEU A 100 4.24 7.81 -1.62
N GLY A 101 4.47 6.50 -1.53
CA GLY A 101 3.83 5.51 -2.40
C GLY A 101 2.30 5.53 -2.26
N SER A 102 1.80 5.63 -1.03
CA SER A 102 0.38 5.78 -0.73
C SER A 102 -0.20 7.07 -1.31
N VAL A 103 0.47 8.21 -1.09
CA VAL A 103 0.04 9.52 -1.64
C VAL A 103 -0.03 9.48 -3.17
N VAL A 104 1.01 8.94 -3.83
CA VAL A 104 1.06 8.83 -5.28
C VAL A 104 -0.04 7.90 -5.81
N ALA A 105 -0.31 6.77 -5.14
CA ALA A 105 -1.42 5.90 -5.50
C ALA A 105 -2.77 6.61 -5.45
N CYS A 106 -3.04 7.37 -4.37
CA CYS A 106 -4.27 8.14 -4.25
C CYS A 106 -4.40 9.23 -5.34
N LEU A 107 -3.31 9.92 -5.68
CA LEU A 107 -3.31 10.92 -6.75
C LEU A 107 -3.57 10.28 -8.12
N LEU A 108 -2.93 9.15 -8.40
CA LEU A 108 -3.14 8.39 -9.64
C LEU A 108 -4.57 7.88 -9.74
N LEU A 109 -5.14 7.38 -8.64
CA LEU A 109 -6.53 6.95 -8.60
C LEU A 109 -7.47 8.13 -8.88
N LYS A 110 -7.29 9.26 -8.21
CA LYS A 110 -8.10 10.47 -8.44
C LYS A 110 -8.06 10.90 -9.90
N PHE A 111 -6.88 10.86 -10.52
CA PHE A 111 -6.72 11.16 -11.93
C PHE A 111 -7.42 10.14 -12.83
N ALA A 112 -7.20 8.84 -12.59
CA ALA A 112 -7.72 7.75 -13.42
C ALA A 112 -9.24 7.58 -13.34
N THR A 113 -9.86 7.92 -12.21
CA THR A 113 -11.30 7.78 -12.01
C THR A 113 -12.10 9.04 -12.34
N GLY A 114 -11.44 10.12 -12.77
CA GLY A 114 -12.11 11.40 -13.02
C GLY A 114 -12.59 12.09 -11.73
N GLY A 115 -11.91 11.84 -10.61
CA GLY A 115 -12.21 12.50 -9.34
C GLY A 115 -13.29 11.84 -8.49
N LEU A 116 -13.51 10.52 -8.63
CA LEU A 116 -14.37 9.78 -7.69
C LEU A 116 -13.87 9.96 -6.25
N GLU A 117 -14.82 9.96 -5.31
CA GLU A 117 -14.49 10.02 -3.90
C GLU A 117 -13.70 8.76 -3.50
N THR A 118 -12.55 8.98 -2.88
CA THR A 118 -11.81 7.90 -2.23
C THR A 118 -12.66 7.35 -1.09
N PRO A 119 -13.02 6.05 -1.11
CA PRO A 119 -13.84 5.46 -0.07
C PRO A 119 -13.09 5.56 1.25
N ALA A 120 -13.65 6.27 2.22
CA ALA A 120 -13.34 5.98 3.61
C ALA A 120 -14.07 4.67 3.93
N PHE A 121 -13.38 3.69 4.49
CA PHE A 121 -14.08 2.55 5.10
C PHE A 121 -14.91 3.11 6.27
N GLY A 122 -16.20 3.32 6.02
CA GLY A 122 -17.18 3.89 6.94
C GLY A 122 -18.59 3.56 6.48
#